data_AF-A0A1X7SDU7-F1
#
_entry.id   AF-A0A1X7SDU7-F1
#
_cell.length_a   1.000
_cell.length_b   1.000
_cell.length_c   1.000
_cell.angle_alpha   90.00
_cell.angle_beta   90.00
_cell.angle_gamma   90.00
#
_symmetry.space_group_name_H-M   'P 1'
#
loop_
_entity.id
_entity.type
_entity.pdbx_description
1 polymer ?
#
loop_
_entity_poly.entity_id
_entity_poly.type
_entity_poly.pdbx_seq_one_letter_code
_entity_poly.pdbx_strand_id
1 'polypeptide(L)'
;MLWRCYLPYIEKMKPMSDLCSTCKEISGLIIRSANMQSDERITEAMQKALDHRSLVKKEREYYKDVLKEAQLLLKGLYTDAANNYNPPLTRPLAMLNIVAHYSFDYAQQVHYPSSPLQAGPIYFLTPRKCGIFGVCCEAIPQQVNFLIDESFDTGKGANPVISMVHFYLKNHGLNSVSIHFNADNCTGQNKNNTVIQYLLWRVMTGLNASISISFLPVGHTKFSPDWCFGLLKQKFRKAEVDSLDDFIQVVEQSSA
;
A
#
# COMPACT_ATOMS: atom_id res chain seq x y z
N MET A 1 16.75 9.51 -23.58
CA MET A 1 16.54 8.34 -24.46
C MET A 1 15.89 8.85 -25.75
N LEU A 2 16.56 8.75 -26.90
CA LEU A 2 16.18 9.38 -28.19
C LEU A 2 14.68 9.30 -28.55
N TRP A 3 14.05 8.17 -28.23
CA TRP A 3 12.63 7.90 -28.49
C TRP A 3 11.67 8.97 -27.95
N ARG A 4 11.95 9.55 -26.77
CA ARG A 4 11.09 10.61 -26.20
C ARG A 4 11.20 11.95 -26.92
N CYS A 5 12.31 12.21 -27.60
CA CYS A 5 12.54 13.47 -28.31
C CYS A 5 11.92 13.46 -29.71
N TYR A 6 11.96 12.31 -30.39
CA TYR A 6 11.54 12.19 -31.79
C TYR A 6 10.21 11.48 -32.00
N LEU A 7 9.76 10.66 -31.04
CA LEU A 7 8.55 9.85 -31.15
C LEU A 7 7.73 9.95 -29.85
N PRO A 8 7.29 11.16 -29.44
CA PRO A 8 6.62 11.38 -28.16
C PRO A 8 5.27 10.66 -28.05
N TYR A 9 4.68 10.27 -29.18
CA TYR A 9 3.44 9.49 -29.26
C TYR A 9 3.65 7.97 -29.05
N ILE A 10 4.90 7.48 -29.07
CA ILE A 10 5.19 6.07 -28.78
C ILE A 10 5.41 5.91 -27.28
N GLU A 11 4.34 5.54 -26.57
CA GLU A 11 4.43 5.12 -25.17
C GLU A 11 4.77 3.64 -25.08
N LYS A 12 5.96 3.31 -24.57
CA LYS A 12 6.30 1.93 -24.22
C LYS A 12 5.59 1.55 -22.94
N MET A 13 4.90 0.40 -22.96
CA MET A 13 4.31 -0.18 -21.75
C MET A 13 5.43 -0.39 -20.72
N LYS A 14 5.32 0.25 -19.55
CA LYS A 14 6.26 0.03 -18.45
C LYS A 14 6.11 -1.42 -17.95
N PRO A 15 7.18 -2.09 -17.51
CA PRO A 15 7.06 -3.39 -16.85
C PRO A 15 6.08 -3.25 -15.68
N MET A 16 4.97 -4.00 -15.72
CA MET A 16 3.89 -3.89 -14.75
C MET A 16 4.01 -4.97 -13.68
N SER A 17 4.08 -4.55 -12.43
CA SER A 17 3.56 -5.30 -11.30
C SER A 17 2.05 -5.02 -11.22
N ASP A 18 1.24 -6.07 -11.22
CA ASP A 18 -0.22 -6.06 -11.05
C ASP A 18 -1.02 -5.38 -12.18
N LEU A 19 -1.25 -6.12 -13.27
CA LEU A 19 -2.12 -5.68 -14.37
C LEU A 19 -3.60 -5.63 -13.92
N CYS A 20 -4.20 -4.45 -14.01
CA CYS A 20 -5.65 -4.31 -14.01
C CYS A 20 -6.27 -5.21 -15.09
N SER A 21 -7.15 -6.14 -14.69
CA SER A 21 -7.80 -7.11 -15.59
C SER A 21 -8.55 -6.40 -16.71
N THR A 22 -9.30 -5.36 -16.37
CA THR A 22 -10.01 -4.51 -17.34
C THR A 22 -9.04 -3.90 -18.36
N CYS A 23 -7.90 -3.35 -17.91
CA CYS A 23 -6.89 -2.82 -18.84
C CYS A 23 -6.30 -3.92 -19.74
N LYS A 24 -6.04 -5.11 -19.19
CA LYS A 24 -5.50 -6.25 -19.94
C LYS A 24 -6.48 -6.72 -21.00
N GLU A 25 -7.75 -6.88 -20.66
CA GLU A 25 -8.81 -7.30 -21.57
C GLU A 25 -9.01 -6.30 -22.71
N ILE A 26 -9.17 -5.02 -22.38
CA ILE A 26 -9.34 -3.94 -23.35
C ILE A 26 -8.11 -3.84 -24.27
N SER A 27 -6.90 -3.88 -23.72
CA SER A 27 -5.68 -3.82 -24.53
C SER A 27 -5.56 -5.04 -25.45
N GLY A 28 -5.91 -6.23 -24.96
CA GLY A 28 -5.92 -7.45 -25.76
C GLY A 28 -6.93 -7.40 -26.90
N LEU A 29 -8.10 -6.79 -26.69
CA LEU A 29 -9.08 -6.56 -27.74
C LEU A 29 -8.54 -5.59 -28.81
N ILE A 30 -8.00 -4.44 -28.40
CA ILE A 30 -7.44 -3.44 -29.31
C ILE A 30 -6.30 -4.02 -30.15
N ILE A 31 -5.37 -4.77 -29.54
CA ILE A 31 -4.23 -5.37 -30.24
C ILE A 31 -4.68 -6.43 -31.24
N ARG A 32 -5.62 -7.31 -30.87
CA ARG A 32 -6.12 -8.37 -31.76
C ARG A 32 -6.91 -7.83 -32.94
N SER A 33 -7.53 -6.67 -32.78
CA SER A 33 -8.36 -6.04 -33.80
C SER A 33 -7.61 -5.00 -34.64
N ALA A 34 -6.32 -4.76 -34.39
CA ALA A 34 -5.52 -3.71 -35.06
C ALA A 34 -5.44 -3.83 -36.60
N ASN A 35 -5.66 -5.04 -37.15
CA ASN A 35 -5.66 -5.31 -38.59
C ASN A 35 -7.07 -5.43 -39.20
N MET A 36 -8.13 -5.23 -38.42
CA MET A 36 -9.52 -5.29 -38.90
C MET A 36 -10.04 -3.87 -39.17
N GLN A 37 -10.45 -3.59 -40.40
CA GLN A 37 -10.99 -2.28 -40.79
C GLN A 37 -12.32 -2.01 -40.07
N SER A 38 -12.37 -0.89 -39.34
CA SER A 38 -13.57 -0.25 -38.76
C SER A 38 -14.62 -1.22 -38.20
N ASP A 39 -14.23 -1.97 -37.17
CA ASP A 39 -15.17 -2.78 -36.40
C ASP A 39 -15.76 -1.90 -35.26
N GLU A 40 -17.08 -1.81 -35.17
CA GLU A 40 -17.82 -1.13 -34.09
C GLU A 40 -17.33 -1.57 -32.71
N ARG A 41 -16.88 -2.83 -32.59
CA ARG A 41 -16.27 -3.40 -31.39
C ARG A 41 -14.97 -2.71 -30.97
N ILE A 42 -14.17 -2.21 -31.93
CA ILE A 42 -12.95 -1.44 -31.63
C ILE A 42 -13.34 -0.10 -31.03
N THR A 43 -14.32 0.60 -31.61
CA THR A 43 -14.81 1.88 -31.10
C THR A 43 -15.39 1.73 -29.69
N GLU A 44 -16.18 0.69 -29.43
CA GLU A 44 -16.68 0.38 -28.09
C GLU A 44 -15.55 0.05 -27.10
N ALA A 45 -14.55 -0.75 -27.51
CA ALA A 45 -13.42 -1.08 -26.67
C ALA A 45 -12.57 0.17 -26.34
N MET A 46 -12.40 1.08 -27.31
CA MET A 46 -11.72 2.36 -27.10
C MET A 46 -12.51 3.26 -26.16
N GLN A 47 -13.84 3.33 -26.29
CA GLN A 47 -14.68 4.10 -25.37
C GLN A 47 -14.60 3.54 -23.95
N LYS A 48 -14.71 2.22 -23.77
CA LYS A 48 -14.50 1.54 -22.47
C LYS A 48 -13.12 1.84 -21.89
N ALA A 49 -12.09 1.92 -22.72
CA ALA A 49 -10.73 2.29 -22.30
C ALA A 49 -10.68 3.72 -21.75
N LEU A 50 -11.33 4.67 -22.45
CA LEU A 50 -11.40 6.07 -22.05
C LEU A 50 -12.18 6.23 -20.75
N ASP A 51 -13.32 5.56 -20.62
CA ASP A 51 -14.17 5.60 -19.43
C ASP A 51 -13.43 5.04 -18.21
N HIS A 52 -12.79 3.88 -18.35
CA HIS A 52 -11.98 3.27 -17.30
C HIS A 52 -10.80 4.17 -16.90
N ARG A 53 -10.11 4.76 -17.88
CA ARG A 53 -9.01 5.71 -17.62
C ARG A 53 -9.51 6.97 -16.90
N SER A 54 -10.68 7.48 -17.27
CA SER A 54 -11.31 8.65 -16.65
C SER A 54 -11.65 8.36 -15.19
N LEU A 55 -12.26 7.21 -14.91
CA LEU A 55 -12.57 6.76 -13.55
C LEU A 55 -11.31 6.64 -12.70
N VAL A 56 -10.29 5.91 -13.17
CA VAL A 56 -9.02 5.73 -12.45
C VAL A 56 -8.34 7.07 -12.18
N LYS A 57 -8.38 8.00 -13.15
CA LYS A 57 -7.82 9.35 -12.98
C LYS A 57 -8.55 10.11 -11.88
N LYS A 58 -9.88 10.10 -11.88
CA LYS A 58 -10.72 10.77 -10.88
C LYS A 58 -10.44 10.23 -9.46
N GLU A 59 -10.42 8.91 -9.30
CA GLU A 59 -10.10 8.27 -8.02
C GLU A 59 -8.68 8.62 -7.54
N ARG A 60 -7.72 8.70 -8.48
CA ARG A 60 -6.34 9.08 -8.16
C ARG A 60 -6.21 10.55 -7.76
N GLU A 61 -6.98 11.43 -8.38
CA GLU A 61 -7.04 12.85 -8.02
C GLU A 61 -7.63 13.01 -6.61
N TYR A 62 -8.73 12.32 -6.32
CA TYR A 62 -9.32 12.31 -4.98
C TYR A 62 -8.32 11.85 -3.91
N TYR A 63 -7.62 10.73 -4.13
CA TYR A 63 -6.56 10.27 -3.21
C TYR A 63 -5.47 11.34 -2.97
N LYS A 64 -5.02 12.02 -4.03
CA LYS A 64 -4.01 13.08 -3.92
C LYS A 64 -4.51 14.29 -3.15
N ASP A 65 -5.78 14.63 -3.29
CA ASP A 65 -6.35 15.79 -2.60
C ASP A 65 -6.53 15.53 -1.10
N VAL A 66 -6.98 14.33 -0.72
CA VAL A 66 -7.00 13.88 0.69
C VAL A 66 -5.58 13.89 1.28
N LEU A 67 -4.59 13.41 0.53
CA LEU A 67 -3.19 13.40 0.96
C LEU A 67 -2.65 14.82 1.21
N LYS A 68 -2.92 15.76 0.29
CA LYS A 68 -2.53 17.16 0.47
C LYS A 68 -3.19 17.79 1.69
N GLU A 69 -4.49 17.54 1.91
CA GLU A 69 -5.21 18.05 3.06
C GLU A 69 -4.60 17.54 4.37
N ALA A 70 -4.34 16.24 4.48
CA ALA A 70 -3.70 15.64 5.64
C ALA A 70 -2.29 16.21 5.89
N GLN A 71 -1.50 16.40 4.84
CA GLN A 71 -0.17 17.02 4.92
C GLN A 71 -0.23 18.48 5.40
N LEU A 72 -1.20 19.26 4.91
CA LEU A 72 -1.39 20.66 5.32
C LEU A 72 -1.76 20.76 6.80
N LEU A 73 -2.70 19.92 7.26
CA LEU A 73 -3.11 19.87 8.66
C LEU A 73 -1.95 19.46 9.58
N LEU A 74 -1.10 18.53 9.13
CA LEU A 74 0.03 18.05 9.92
C LEU A 74 1.20 19.05 9.95
N LYS A 75 1.47 19.75 8.83
CA LYS A 75 2.54 20.76 8.75
C LYS A 75 2.33 21.91 9.75
N GLY A 76 1.09 22.23 10.08
CA GLY A 76 0.76 23.22 11.12
C GLY A 76 1.09 22.77 12.55
N LEU A 77 1.30 21.47 12.77
CA LEU A 77 1.50 20.86 14.09
C LEU A 77 2.96 20.44 14.34
N TYR A 78 3.73 20.15 13.29
CA TYR A 78 5.12 19.69 13.40
C TYR A 78 6.03 20.54 12.50
N THR A 79 6.78 21.47 13.09
CA THR A 79 7.76 22.31 12.39
C THR A 79 9.10 21.60 12.15
N ASP A 80 9.35 20.49 12.85
CA ASP A 80 10.64 19.80 12.84
C ASP A 80 10.54 18.48 12.08
N ALA A 81 10.95 18.49 10.81
CA ALA A 81 11.03 17.31 9.95
C ALA A 81 12.11 16.27 10.38
N ALA A 82 12.74 16.46 11.54
CA ALA A 82 13.90 15.68 12.00
C ALA A 82 13.59 14.72 13.17
N ASN A 83 12.40 14.79 13.79
CA ASN A 83 12.07 13.92 14.92
C ASN A 83 11.11 12.81 14.49
N ASN A 84 11.57 11.56 14.62
CA ASN A 84 10.71 10.37 14.57
C ASN A 84 9.56 10.56 15.56
N TYR A 85 8.32 10.58 15.06
CA TYR A 85 7.14 10.73 15.91
C TYR A 85 6.99 9.50 16.81
N ASN A 86 7.21 9.70 18.12
CA ASN A 86 6.96 8.70 19.17
C ASN A 86 5.79 9.21 20.03
N PRO A 87 4.55 8.75 19.83
CA PRO A 87 3.44 9.18 20.66
C PRO A 87 3.60 8.65 22.09
N PRO A 88 3.25 9.44 23.12
CA PRO A 88 3.26 8.96 24.50
C PRO A 88 2.23 7.84 24.70
N LEU A 89 2.65 6.79 25.42
CA LEU A 89 1.88 5.57 25.74
C LEU A 89 0.67 5.80 26.68
N THR A 90 0.35 7.05 27.02
CA THR A 90 -0.70 7.40 27.99
C THR A 90 -1.66 8.45 27.41
N ARG A 91 -2.94 8.05 27.34
CA ARG A 91 -4.11 8.77 26.75
C ARG A 91 -4.30 10.17 27.34
N PRO A 92 -4.84 11.14 26.56
CA PRO A 92 -6.25 11.15 26.10
C PRO A 92 -6.52 10.83 24.62
N LEU A 93 -7.78 10.48 24.36
CA LEU A 93 -8.42 10.23 23.05
C LEU A 93 -8.43 11.49 22.17
N ALA A 94 -8.35 11.31 20.85
CA ALA A 94 -8.79 12.29 19.85
C ALA A 94 -8.36 13.75 20.15
N MET A 95 -7.11 13.94 20.62
CA MET A 95 -6.64 15.26 21.07
C MET A 95 -6.43 16.22 19.91
N LEU A 96 -6.00 15.70 18.75
CA LEU A 96 -5.73 16.52 17.59
C LEU A 96 -6.98 16.62 16.75
N ASN A 97 -7.55 17.82 16.67
CA ASN A 97 -8.67 18.14 15.81
C ASN A 97 -8.24 18.24 14.34
N ILE A 98 -7.78 17.10 13.80
CA ILE A 98 -7.31 16.92 12.43
C ILE A 98 -7.92 15.64 11.84
N VAL A 99 -7.85 15.53 10.51
CA VAL A 99 -8.08 14.29 9.79
C VAL A 99 -6.74 13.65 9.48
N ALA A 100 -6.42 12.54 10.16
CA ALA A 100 -5.22 11.77 9.82
C ALA A 100 -5.51 10.84 8.64
N HIS A 101 -4.60 10.79 7.68
CA HIS A 101 -4.69 9.89 6.53
C HIS A 101 -3.73 8.72 6.72
N TYR A 102 -4.28 7.51 6.76
CA TYR A 102 -3.50 6.29 6.87
C TYR A 102 -3.73 5.39 5.67
N SER A 103 -2.72 4.62 5.33
CA SER A 103 -2.83 3.60 4.31
C SER A 103 -2.12 2.33 4.74
N PHE A 104 -2.64 1.17 4.38
CA PHE A 104 -2.04 -0.10 4.77
C PHE A 104 -2.21 -1.17 3.70
N ASP A 105 -1.24 -2.08 3.65
CA ASP A 105 -1.26 -3.20 2.72
C ASP A 105 -0.37 -4.36 3.17
N TYR A 106 -0.60 -5.53 2.57
CA TYR A 106 0.32 -6.66 2.65
C TYR A 106 1.39 -6.56 1.56
N ALA A 107 2.64 -6.74 1.97
CA ALA A 107 3.68 -6.99 0.99
C ALA A 107 3.69 -8.47 0.57
N GLN A 108 4.36 -8.73 -0.54
CA GLN A 108 4.82 -10.08 -0.86
C GLN A 108 5.75 -10.58 0.26
N GLN A 109 5.50 -11.80 0.73
CA GLN A 109 6.34 -12.44 1.74
C GLN A 109 7.80 -12.57 1.27
N VAL A 110 8.72 -12.48 2.21
CA VAL A 110 10.13 -12.79 1.99
C VAL A 110 10.47 -14.14 2.61
N HIS A 111 11.64 -14.66 2.25
CA HIS A 111 12.11 -15.93 2.74
C HIS A 111 13.56 -15.79 3.20
N TYR A 112 13.90 -16.42 4.31
CA TYR A 112 15.28 -16.50 4.81
C TYR A 112 15.60 -17.92 5.30
N PRO A 113 16.86 -18.39 5.24
CA PRO A 113 18.07 -17.62 4.91
C PRO A 113 18.11 -17.15 3.44
N SER A 114 18.61 -15.93 3.22
CA SER A 114 18.76 -15.29 1.91
C SER A 114 20.11 -14.58 1.85
N SER A 115 20.92 -14.91 0.84
CA SER A 115 22.18 -14.22 0.55
C SER A 115 22.24 -13.85 -0.93
N PRO A 116 22.76 -12.66 -1.29
CA PRO A 116 23.00 -12.28 -2.69
C PRO A 116 23.96 -13.23 -3.40
N LEU A 117 24.84 -13.91 -2.64
CA LEU A 117 25.82 -14.89 -3.12
C LEU A 117 25.44 -16.29 -2.65
N GLN A 118 24.17 -16.68 -2.88
CA GLN A 118 23.61 -17.93 -2.37
C GLN A 118 24.48 -19.15 -2.71
N ALA A 119 24.99 -19.82 -1.68
CA ALA A 119 25.76 -21.05 -1.83
C ALA A 119 24.86 -22.22 -2.29
N GLY A 120 25.39 -23.08 -3.16
CA GLY A 120 24.66 -24.21 -3.74
C GLY A 120 23.92 -25.12 -2.73
N PRO A 121 24.45 -25.43 -1.54
CA PRO A 121 23.75 -26.27 -0.56
C PRO A 121 22.43 -25.68 -0.03
N ILE A 122 22.27 -24.36 -0.03
CA ILE A 122 21.03 -23.69 0.43
C ILE A 122 19.84 -24.06 -0.47
N TYR A 123 20.09 -24.46 -1.72
CA TYR A 123 19.07 -24.94 -2.65
C TYR A 123 18.28 -26.16 -2.14
N PHE A 124 18.89 -26.99 -1.29
CA PHE A 124 18.24 -28.19 -0.76
C PHE A 124 17.46 -27.94 0.54
N LEU A 125 17.57 -26.74 1.12
CA LEU A 125 16.87 -26.36 2.34
C LEU A 125 15.53 -25.71 2.01
N THR A 126 14.57 -25.78 2.94
CA THR A 126 13.31 -25.03 2.85
C THR A 126 13.46 -23.72 3.61
N PRO A 127 13.45 -22.56 2.94
CA PRO A 127 13.51 -21.26 3.61
C PRO A 127 12.28 -21.00 4.47
N ARG A 128 12.48 -20.31 5.60
CA ARG A 128 11.41 -19.83 6.48
C ARG A 128 10.70 -18.64 5.85
N LYS A 129 9.37 -18.63 5.92
CA LYS A 129 8.54 -17.52 5.39
C LYS A 129 8.42 -16.39 6.40
N CYS A 130 8.38 -15.17 5.90
CA CYS A 130 7.99 -14.01 6.68
C CYS A 130 6.96 -13.18 5.91
N GLY A 131 5.75 -13.09 6.47
CA GLY A 131 4.74 -12.14 6.03
C GLY A 131 5.14 -10.72 6.44
N ILE A 132 4.68 -9.75 5.66
CA ILE A 132 4.94 -8.33 5.92
C ILE A 132 3.63 -7.59 5.73
N PHE A 133 3.24 -6.80 6.71
CA PHE A 133 2.12 -5.87 6.63
C PHE A 133 2.61 -4.48 7.02
N GLY A 134 2.35 -3.49 6.16
CA GLY A 134 2.83 -2.13 6.32
C GLY A 134 1.67 -1.18 6.60
N VAL A 135 1.85 -0.28 7.56
CA VAL A 135 0.93 0.85 7.80
C VAL A 135 1.72 2.15 7.68
N CYS A 136 1.29 3.01 6.78
CA CYS A 136 1.83 4.35 6.57
C CYS A 136 0.88 5.42 7.10
N CYS A 137 1.45 6.45 7.71
CA CYS A 137 0.76 7.72 7.88
C CYS A 137 1.03 8.56 6.65
N GLU A 138 0.06 8.77 5.76
CA GLU A 138 0.29 9.40 4.44
C GLU A 138 0.84 10.84 4.52
N ALA A 139 0.63 11.51 5.65
CA ALA A 139 1.18 12.83 5.93
C ALA A 139 2.65 12.82 6.41
N ILE A 140 3.17 11.66 6.85
CA ILE A 140 4.55 11.49 7.34
C ILE A 140 5.23 10.44 6.45
N PRO A 141 6.44 10.67 5.92
CA PRO A 141 7.13 9.68 5.08
C PRO A 141 7.71 8.52 5.92
N GLN A 142 6.89 7.86 6.73
CA GLN A 142 7.25 6.77 7.62
C GLN A 142 6.24 5.62 7.52
N GLN A 143 6.76 4.40 7.43
CA GLN A 143 6.00 3.16 7.47
C GLN A 143 6.38 2.35 8.70
N VAL A 144 5.38 1.81 9.41
CA VAL A 144 5.59 0.78 10.41
C VAL A 144 5.30 -0.58 9.78
N ASN A 145 6.24 -1.50 9.91
CA ASN A 145 6.14 -2.85 9.37
C ASN A 145 5.86 -3.86 10.50
N PHE A 146 4.83 -4.67 10.30
CA PHE A 146 4.59 -5.88 11.07
C PHE A 146 5.24 -7.05 10.33
N LEU A 147 6.24 -7.65 10.97
CA LEU A 147 6.91 -8.84 10.46
C LEU A 147 6.24 -10.07 11.06
N ILE A 148 5.65 -10.89 10.22
CA ILE A 148 4.83 -12.04 10.61
C ILE A 148 5.66 -13.29 10.34
N ASP A 149 6.24 -13.82 11.41
CA ASP A 149 7.03 -15.04 11.35
C ASP A 149 6.15 -16.27 11.00
N GLU A 150 6.71 -17.24 10.26
CA GLU A 150 6.00 -18.46 9.83
C GLU A 150 5.39 -19.29 10.98
N SER A 151 5.94 -19.17 12.19
CA SER A 151 5.38 -19.85 13.37
C SER A 151 4.03 -19.30 13.83
N PHE A 152 3.66 -18.09 13.40
CA PHE A 152 2.36 -17.51 13.71
C PHE A 152 1.33 -17.88 12.65
N ASP A 153 0.33 -18.67 13.04
CA ASP A 153 -0.84 -18.94 12.19
C ASP A 153 -1.85 -17.79 12.29
N THR A 154 -1.53 -16.64 11.68
CA THR A 154 -2.45 -15.51 11.62
C THR A 154 -3.44 -15.64 10.46
N GLY A 155 -3.09 -16.40 9.42
CA GLY A 155 -3.71 -16.27 8.11
C GLY A 155 -3.59 -14.86 7.53
N LYS A 156 -4.37 -14.58 6.48
CA LYS A 156 -4.44 -13.27 5.78
C LYS A 156 -5.89 -12.78 5.67
N GLY A 157 -6.67 -12.96 6.73
CA GLY A 157 -8.07 -12.51 6.78
C GLY A 157 -8.24 -11.10 7.39
N ALA A 158 -9.49 -10.73 7.63
CA ALA A 158 -9.83 -9.45 8.29
C ALA A 158 -9.29 -9.33 9.72
N ASN A 159 -9.29 -10.41 10.51
CA ASN A 159 -8.90 -10.36 11.93
C ASN A 159 -7.44 -9.90 12.14
N PRO A 160 -6.43 -10.46 11.43
CA PRO A 160 -5.06 -9.95 11.47
C PRO A 160 -4.96 -8.48 11.08
N VAL A 161 -5.62 -8.08 9.98
CA VAL A 161 -5.64 -6.67 9.51
C VAL A 161 -6.14 -5.76 10.62
N ILE A 162 -7.31 -6.07 11.19
CA ILE A 162 -7.91 -5.29 12.27
C ILE A 162 -6.97 -5.21 13.47
N SER A 163 -6.34 -6.32 13.85
CA SER A 163 -5.43 -6.38 15.00
C SER A 163 -4.21 -5.50 14.79
N MET A 164 -3.57 -5.59 13.62
CA MET A 164 -2.39 -4.79 13.28
C MET A 164 -2.74 -3.30 13.14
N VAL A 165 -3.85 -2.97 12.47
CA VAL A 165 -4.33 -1.58 12.35
C VAL A 165 -4.70 -1.01 13.71
N HIS A 166 -5.37 -1.77 14.58
CA HIS A 166 -5.71 -1.33 15.93
C HIS A 166 -4.45 -1.08 16.77
N PHE A 167 -3.49 -2.00 16.72
CA PHE A 167 -2.22 -1.86 17.40
C PHE A 167 -1.47 -0.62 16.89
N TYR A 168 -1.41 -0.41 15.57
CA TYR A 168 -0.78 0.75 14.98
C TYR A 168 -1.43 2.05 15.48
N LEU A 169 -2.75 2.17 15.39
CA LEU A 169 -3.45 3.39 15.83
C LEU A 169 -3.23 3.68 17.32
N LYS A 170 -3.10 2.64 18.15
CA LYS A 170 -2.89 2.78 19.59
C LYS A 170 -1.47 3.21 19.94
N ASN A 171 -0.45 2.71 19.23
CA ASN A 171 0.95 2.86 19.62
C ASN A 171 1.76 3.80 18.71
N HIS A 172 1.30 4.05 17.48
CA HIS A 172 1.99 4.85 16.47
C HIS A 172 1.08 5.90 15.81
N GLY A 173 -0.23 5.83 16.03
CA GLY A 173 -1.20 6.77 15.48
C GLY A 173 -1.04 8.20 16.02
N LEU A 174 -1.59 9.16 15.28
CA LEU A 174 -1.58 10.59 15.60
C LEU A 174 -2.63 10.98 16.65
N ASN A 175 -3.42 10.03 17.17
CA ASN A 175 -4.54 10.30 18.08
C ASN A 175 -5.50 11.40 17.55
N SER A 176 -5.79 11.36 16.24
CA SER A 176 -6.66 12.32 15.57
C SER A 176 -8.15 12.09 15.89
N VAL A 177 -8.93 13.17 15.87
CA VAL A 177 -10.40 13.14 15.98
C VAL A 177 -11.00 12.32 14.84
N SER A 178 -10.53 12.56 13.62
CA SER A 178 -11.02 11.90 12.41
C SER A 178 -9.92 11.15 11.69
N ILE A 179 -10.30 10.07 11.03
CA ILE A 179 -9.37 9.25 10.24
C ILE A 179 -9.93 9.03 8.83
N HIS A 180 -9.05 9.15 7.85
CA HIS A 180 -9.25 8.63 6.50
C HIS A 180 -8.32 7.43 6.27
N PHE A 181 -8.87 6.28 5.89
CA PHE A 181 -8.11 5.11 5.49
C PHE A 181 -8.09 4.92 3.98
N ASN A 182 -6.94 4.54 3.43
CA ASN A 182 -6.81 4.00 2.10
C ASN A 182 -6.32 2.55 2.16
N ALA A 183 -7.04 1.65 1.50
CA ALA A 183 -6.71 0.23 1.46
C ALA A 183 -6.89 -0.34 0.06
N ASP A 184 -6.30 -1.51 -0.17
CA ASP A 184 -6.58 -2.29 -1.37
C ASP A 184 -8.04 -2.79 -1.38
N ASN A 185 -8.53 -3.12 -2.58
CA ASN A 185 -9.89 -3.64 -2.75
C ASN A 185 -9.91 -5.18 -2.64
N CYS A 186 -9.33 -5.73 -1.56
CA CYS A 186 -9.37 -7.16 -1.27
C CYS A 186 -10.55 -7.51 -0.35
N THR A 187 -11.48 -8.33 -0.83
CA THR A 187 -12.69 -8.70 -0.07
C THR A 187 -12.35 -9.56 1.16
N GLY A 188 -11.40 -10.48 1.06
CA GLY A 188 -11.00 -11.36 2.18
C GLY A 188 -10.29 -10.63 3.33
N GLN A 189 -9.68 -9.48 3.04
CA GLN A 189 -8.83 -8.74 3.98
C GLN A 189 -9.49 -7.44 4.44
N ASN A 190 -9.78 -6.54 3.50
CA ASN A 190 -10.03 -5.13 3.77
C ASN A 190 -11.49 -4.74 3.49
N LYS A 191 -12.03 -5.12 2.34
CA LYS A 191 -13.39 -4.78 1.92
C LYS A 191 -14.39 -5.86 2.35
N ASN A 192 -14.62 -5.98 3.65
CA ASN A 192 -15.61 -6.87 4.24
C ASN A 192 -16.32 -6.26 5.44
N ASN A 193 -17.42 -6.89 5.85
CA ASN A 193 -18.24 -6.44 6.97
C ASN A 193 -17.46 -6.40 8.30
N THR A 194 -16.51 -7.30 8.52
CA THR A 194 -15.73 -7.36 9.76
C THR A 194 -14.89 -6.10 9.94
N VAL A 195 -14.19 -5.64 8.89
CA VAL A 195 -13.42 -4.39 8.94
C VAL A 195 -14.35 -3.20 9.15
N ILE A 196 -15.47 -3.12 8.43
CA ILE A 196 -16.44 -2.03 8.58
C ILE A 196 -17.03 -1.99 10.00
N GLN A 197 -17.38 -3.14 10.58
CA GLN A 197 -17.87 -3.24 11.96
C GLN A 197 -16.82 -2.80 12.98
N TYR A 198 -15.54 -3.13 12.76
CA TYR A 198 -14.45 -2.66 13.60
C TYR A 198 -14.30 -1.13 13.54
N LEU A 199 -14.35 -0.52 12.35
CA LEU A 199 -14.28 0.94 12.22
C LEU A 199 -15.49 1.61 12.88
N LEU A 200 -16.70 1.05 12.72
CA LEU A 200 -17.89 1.53 13.41
C LEU A 200 -17.76 1.42 14.93
N TRP A 201 -17.25 0.31 15.43
CA TRP A 201 -17.00 0.12 16.86
C TRP A 201 -16.03 1.18 17.42
N ARG A 202 -14.98 1.56 16.68
CA ARG A 202 -14.09 2.66 17.10
C ARG A 202 -14.82 3.99 17.25
N VAL A 203 -15.77 4.28 16.35
CA VAL A 203 -16.59 5.50 16.42
C VAL A 203 -17.55 5.43 17.61
N MET A 204 -18.28 4.33 17.75
CA MET A 204 -19.26 4.14 18.83
C MET A 204 -18.64 4.17 20.23
N THR A 205 -17.39 3.74 20.36
CA THR A 205 -16.64 3.76 21.62
C THR A 205 -15.89 5.09 21.86
N GLY A 206 -16.06 6.07 20.99
CA GLY A 206 -15.43 7.39 21.11
C GLY A 206 -13.92 7.40 20.87
N LEU A 207 -13.36 6.34 20.27
CA LEU A 207 -11.95 6.30 19.88
C LEU A 207 -11.63 7.21 18.69
N ASN A 208 -12.64 7.53 17.87
CA ASN A 208 -12.64 8.59 16.86
C ASN A 208 -14.05 9.17 16.76
N ALA A 209 -14.18 10.43 16.32
CA ALA A 209 -15.48 11.02 16.01
C ALA A 209 -16.01 10.58 14.65
N SER A 210 -15.13 10.41 13.66
CA SER A 210 -15.49 9.92 12.34
C SER A 210 -14.35 9.14 11.70
N ILE A 211 -14.71 8.14 10.89
CA ILE A 211 -13.76 7.35 10.10
C ILE A 211 -14.32 7.18 8.68
N SER A 212 -13.50 7.54 7.69
CA SER A 212 -13.73 7.27 6.28
C SER A 212 -12.77 6.19 5.80
N ILE A 213 -13.19 5.33 4.88
CA ILE A 213 -12.32 4.36 4.21
C ILE A 213 -12.57 4.38 2.70
N SER A 214 -11.50 4.46 1.92
CA SER A 214 -11.50 4.43 0.47
C SER A 214 -10.73 3.22 -0.04
N PHE A 215 -11.27 2.54 -1.03
CA PHE A 215 -10.66 1.38 -1.66
C PHE A 215 -10.14 1.75 -3.04
N LEU A 216 -8.86 1.48 -3.32
CA LEU A 216 -8.28 1.80 -4.61
C LEU A 216 -8.81 0.90 -5.73
N PRO A 217 -8.95 1.40 -6.97
CA PRO A 217 -9.35 0.58 -8.10
C PRO A 217 -8.38 -0.59 -8.32
N VAL A 218 -8.93 -1.79 -8.56
CA VAL A 218 -8.15 -3.03 -8.69
C VAL A 218 -7.15 -2.92 -9.84
N GLY A 219 -5.88 -3.25 -9.57
CA GLY A 219 -4.77 -3.13 -10.53
C GLY A 219 -4.31 -1.70 -10.79
N HIS A 220 -4.83 -0.72 -10.05
CA HIS A 220 -4.34 0.67 -9.98
C HIS A 220 -4.01 1.06 -8.54
N THR A 221 -3.59 0.07 -7.76
CA THR A 221 -3.41 0.12 -6.31
C THR A 221 -2.00 0.58 -5.93
N LYS A 222 -1.37 1.53 -6.65
CA LYS A 222 -0.01 2.00 -6.28
C LYS A 222 -0.04 3.15 -5.28
N PHE A 223 0.22 2.91 -4.01
CA PHE A 223 0.20 3.93 -2.95
C PHE A 223 1.42 3.78 -2.03
N SER A 224 1.45 4.53 -0.93
CA SER A 224 2.65 4.68 -0.10
C SER A 224 3.26 3.36 0.41
N PRO A 225 2.48 2.36 0.86
CA PRO A 225 3.02 1.07 1.27
C PRO A 225 3.80 0.36 0.17
N ASP A 226 3.32 0.37 -1.08
CA ASP A 226 4.02 -0.26 -2.21
C ASP A 226 5.40 0.34 -2.45
N TRP A 227 5.49 1.66 -2.31
CA TRP A 227 6.75 2.37 -2.50
C TRP A 227 7.76 1.98 -1.41
N CYS A 228 7.34 1.99 -0.15
CA CYS A 228 8.14 1.57 0.98
C CYS A 228 8.54 0.09 0.91
N PHE A 229 7.63 -0.81 0.51
CA PHE A 229 7.95 -2.21 0.25
C PHE A 229 8.96 -2.36 -0.90
N GLY A 230 8.89 -1.49 -1.90
CA GLY A 230 9.87 -1.40 -2.98
C GLY A 230 11.28 -1.11 -2.45
N LEU A 231 11.42 -0.13 -1.55
CA LEU A 231 12.69 0.20 -0.89
C LEU A 231 13.19 -0.97 -0.02
N LEU A 232 12.30 -1.54 0.80
CA LEU A 232 12.60 -2.72 1.62
C LEU A 232 13.14 -3.87 0.77
N LYS A 233 12.45 -4.23 -0.31
CA LYS A 233 12.89 -5.30 -1.22
C LYS A 233 14.21 -4.98 -1.92
N GLN A 234 14.49 -3.71 -2.23
CA GLN A 234 15.78 -3.32 -2.81
C GLN A 234 16.94 -3.54 -1.83
N LYS A 235 16.74 -3.20 -0.56
CA LYS A 235 17.73 -3.45 0.50
C LYS A 235 17.88 -4.93 0.78
N PHE A 236 16.76 -5.65 0.97
CA PHE A 236 16.74 -7.09 1.24
C PHE A 236 17.52 -7.90 0.20
N ARG A 237 17.34 -7.62 -1.11
CA ARG A 237 18.06 -8.31 -2.19
C ARG A 237 19.58 -8.16 -2.15
N LYS A 238 20.10 -7.20 -1.39
CA LYS A 238 21.54 -6.91 -1.27
C LYS A 238 22.10 -7.29 0.10
N ALA A 239 21.25 -7.71 1.03
CA ALA A 239 21.63 -8.04 2.39
C ALA A 239 21.74 -9.55 2.57
N GLU A 240 22.62 -9.98 3.46
CA GLU A 240 22.58 -11.34 4.01
C GLU A 240 21.60 -11.34 5.18
N VAL A 241 20.62 -12.24 5.12
CA VAL A 241 19.53 -12.34 6.09
C VAL A 241 19.36 -13.80 6.44
N ASP A 242 19.83 -14.21 7.61
CA ASP A 242 19.73 -15.60 8.07
C ASP A 242 18.58 -15.80 9.07
N SER A 243 18.15 -14.72 9.73
CA SER A 243 17.16 -14.72 10.79
C SER A 243 16.14 -13.58 10.69
N LEU A 244 15.12 -13.62 11.55
CA LEU A 244 14.18 -12.52 11.71
C LEU A 244 14.86 -11.25 12.23
N ASP A 245 15.86 -11.39 13.12
CA ASP A 245 16.60 -10.26 13.68
C ASP A 245 17.41 -9.53 12.59
N ASP A 246 18.05 -10.28 11.69
CA ASP A 246 18.72 -9.69 10.52
C ASP A 246 17.72 -8.97 9.62
N PHE A 247 16.51 -9.53 9.48
CA PHE A 247 15.47 -8.91 8.67
C PHE A 247 14.95 -7.61 9.31
N ILE A 248 14.85 -7.53 10.64
CA ILE A 248 14.52 -6.29 11.36
C ILE A 248 15.56 -5.20 11.04
N GLN A 249 16.86 -5.54 11.08
CA GLN A 249 17.92 -4.58 10.73
C GLN A 249 17.79 -4.10 9.27
N VAL A 250 17.46 -4.99 8.34
CA VAL A 250 17.19 -4.63 6.94
C VAL A 250 16.02 -3.67 6.82
N VAL A 251 14.95 -3.87 7.59
CA VAL A 251 13.79 -2.96 7.61
C VAL A 251 14.18 -1.58 8.12
N GLU A 252 14.89 -1.50 9.25
CA GLU A 252 15.32 -0.23 9.84
C GLU A 252 16.26 0.55 8.90
N GLN A 253 17.13 -0.16 8.17
CA GLN A 253 18.07 0.43 7.22
C GLN A 253 17.52 0.62 5.80
N SER A 254 16.25 0.27 5.54
CA SER A 254 15.67 0.33 4.18
C SER A 254 15.34 1.75 3.72
N SER A 255 15.27 2.70 4.65
CA SER A 255 14.91 4.10 4.41
C SER A 255 16.12 5.06 4.48
N ALA A 256 17.33 4.52 4.73
CA ALA A 256 18.58 5.26 4.89
C ALA A 256 19.37 5.38 3.59
#